data_AF-A0A101VP21-F1
#
_entry.id   AF-A0A101VP21-F1
#
_cell.length_a   1.000
_cell.length_b   1.000
_cell.length_c   1.000
_cell.angle_alpha   90.00
_cell.angle_beta   90.00
_cell.angle_gamma   90.00
#
_symmetry.space_group_name_H-M   'P 1'
#
loop_
_entity.id
_entity.type
_entity.pdbx_description
1 polymer ?
#
loop_
_entity_poly.entity_id
_entity_poly.type
_entity_poly.pdbx_seq_one_letter_code
_entity_poly.pdbx_strand_id
1 'polypeptide(L)'
;MFPSDVPSAAITHAADLIRATEAEERYITVLGSLIEAAERARDIRWQERHELTAFQQHPDRLANAIALTKHPDPEVRSQVVYRYHRLLDEMRESSIPGIKPVRLAFDTLAPAARPYLLAPYLDLAIGSKFPRLCLTRSKPDAGRLVYLSPGGPIDSETWRLRLGDISSWLGGAWSVESVDATSITLIQRVPLPAIIPFKRSLLRNAHLLVGIDINTHRPAYIPFADLSAGTYVPGTSGTGKSSALHILLRSIFANLDLFSAVYILDGKDGVGMYRYTHLHPKIRVLYDEADVWQLMADLNDLMRQRNAEQRAAGIDKTTKDFVAVVIDELPTFITKPAGDGKKDHAVFLDNIQRLAMRGRSAGIRMILVSQTPVAEQIPVTLRANCATTIGFRLPENAHATALFGQLDSTNDPRKLPTGQAIVRLGDTGQVMTVQFPFAPLWNPPQPGDAS
;
A
#
# COMPACT_ATOMS: atom_id res chain seq x y z
N MET A 1 5.75 57.50 99.41
CA MET A 1 6.06 56.07 99.16
C MET A 1 4.71 55.39 98.92
N PHE A 2 4.50 54.84 97.72
CA PHE A 2 3.20 54.42 97.18
C PHE A 2 2.50 53.32 98.03
N PRO A 3 1.15 53.31 98.17
CA PRO A 3 0.43 52.13 98.61
C PRO A 3 0.19 51.20 97.42
N SER A 4 0.81 50.03 97.49
CA SER A 4 0.74 48.93 96.53
C SER A 4 -0.33 47.93 96.99
N ASP A 5 -1.49 47.92 96.34
CA ASP A 5 -2.40 46.76 96.39
C ASP A 5 -3.21 46.73 95.10
N VAL A 6 -2.66 46.06 94.08
CA VAL A 6 -3.42 45.62 92.91
C VAL A 6 -4.16 44.34 93.34
N PRO A 7 -5.50 44.25 93.20
CA PRO A 7 -6.23 43.08 93.67
C PRO A 7 -5.78 41.80 92.93
N SER A 8 -5.39 40.77 93.70
CA SER A 8 -4.89 39.48 93.21
C SER A 8 -5.73 38.86 92.09
N ALA A 9 -7.05 39.07 92.09
CA ALA A 9 -7.96 38.58 91.04
C ALA A 9 -7.71 39.22 89.66
N ALA A 10 -7.29 40.49 89.59
CA ALA A 10 -6.99 41.17 88.33
C ALA A 10 -5.70 40.62 87.69
N ILE A 11 -4.72 40.23 88.51
CA ILE A 11 -3.47 39.62 88.05
C ILE A 11 -3.74 38.22 87.50
N THR A 12 -4.57 37.42 88.16
CA THR A 12 -4.96 36.08 87.68
C THR A 12 -5.73 36.17 86.36
N HIS A 13 -6.70 37.08 86.25
CA HIS A 13 -7.48 37.27 85.02
C HIS A 13 -6.60 37.73 83.84
N ALA A 14 -5.65 38.64 84.08
CA ALA A 14 -4.69 39.06 83.07
C ALA A 14 -3.77 37.90 82.61
N ALA A 15 -3.33 37.04 83.54
CA ALA A 15 -2.52 35.87 83.21
C ALA A 15 -3.31 34.82 82.40
N ASP A 16 -4.60 34.64 82.67
CA ASP A 16 -5.48 33.78 81.87
C ASP A 16 -5.70 34.32 80.46
N LEU A 17 -5.90 35.64 80.32
CA LEU A 17 -5.99 36.31 79.02
C LEU A 17 -4.70 36.14 78.20
N ILE A 18 -3.53 36.36 78.80
CA ILE A 18 -2.23 36.16 78.13
C ILE A 18 -2.09 34.72 77.65
N ARG A 19 -2.40 33.72 78.49
CA ARG A 19 -2.35 32.31 78.10
C ARG A 19 -3.31 31.97 76.95
N ALA A 20 -4.49 32.56 76.94
CA ALA A 20 -5.47 32.38 75.86
C ALA A 20 -4.96 32.99 74.55
N THR A 21 -4.42 34.21 74.58
CA THR A 21 -3.83 34.86 73.41
C THR A 21 -2.61 34.09 72.88
N GLU A 22 -1.72 33.60 73.75
CA GLU A 22 -0.59 32.75 73.36
C GLU A 22 -1.03 31.41 72.75
N ALA A 23 -2.19 30.89 73.15
CA ALA A 23 -2.77 29.68 72.55
C ALA A 23 -3.36 29.97 71.16
N GLU A 24 -4.03 31.11 70.98
CA GLU A 24 -4.53 31.58 69.69
C GLU A 24 -3.39 31.87 68.71
N GLU A 25 -2.31 32.52 69.15
CA GLU A 25 -1.12 32.77 68.32
C GLU A 25 -0.45 31.46 67.86
N ARG A 26 -0.37 30.47 68.76
CA ARG A 26 0.11 29.12 68.40
C ARG A 26 -0.82 28.45 67.39
N TYR A 27 -2.13 28.58 67.56
CA TYR A 27 -3.11 28.04 66.62
C TYR A 27 -3.04 28.70 65.23
N ILE A 28 -2.90 30.02 65.16
CA ILE A 28 -2.69 30.78 63.91
C ILE A 28 -1.40 30.33 63.22
N THR A 29 -0.31 30.14 63.97
CA THR A 29 0.96 29.66 63.42
C THR A 29 0.82 28.26 62.81
N VAL A 30 0.13 27.35 63.50
CA VAL A 30 -0.16 26.00 62.98
C VAL A 30 -1.02 26.09 61.71
N LEU A 31 -2.08 26.90 61.70
CA LEU A 31 -2.91 27.10 60.51
C LEU A 31 -2.11 27.67 59.33
N GLY A 32 -1.23 28.65 59.57
CA GLY A 32 -0.32 29.19 58.55
C GLY A 32 0.55 28.10 57.92
N SER A 33 1.16 27.25 58.75
CA SER A 33 1.99 26.13 58.26
C SER A 33 1.19 25.10 57.43
N LEU A 34 -0.08 24.85 57.80
CA LEU A 34 -0.97 23.95 57.06
C LEU A 34 -1.39 24.53 55.72
N ILE A 35 -1.64 25.85 55.64
CA ILE A 35 -1.94 26.55 54.39
C ILE A 35 -0.74 26.47 53.44
N GLU A 36 0.47 26.80 53.91
CA GLU A 36 1.69 26.71 53.10
C GLU A 36 1.99 25.27 52.62
N ALA A 37 1.70 24.27 53.44
CA ALA A 37 1.82 22.87 53.05
C ALA A 37 0.79 22.49 51.97
N ALA A 38 -0.45 22.96 52.09
CA ALA A 38 -1.50 22.74 51.12
C ALA A 38 -1.21 23.42 49.77
N GLU A 39 -0.66 24.65 49.79
CA GLU A 39 -0.24 25.39 48.59
C GLU A 39 0.92 24.68 47.88
N ARG A 40 1.97 24.29 48.61
CA ARG A 40 3.08 23.50 48.03
C ARG A 40 2.58 22.20 47.40
N ALA A 41 1.69 21.48 48.08
CA ALA A 41 1.11 20.25 47.54
C ALA A 41 0.25 20.51 46.28
N ARG A 42 -0.44 21.66 46.21
CA ARG A 42 -1.18 22.07 45.00
C ARG A 42 -0.24 22.34 43.84
N ASP A 43 0.85 23.07 44.09
CA ASP A 43 1.79 23.48 43.05
C ASP A 43 2.56 22.27 42.48
N ILE A 44 2.97 21.33 43.34
CA ILE A 44 3.56 20.04 42.92
C ILE A 44 2.59 19.27 42.03
N ARG A 45 1.33 19.10 42.46
CA ARG A 45 0.30 18.43 41.63
C ARG A 45 0.06 19.15 40.31
N TRP A 46 0.09 20.48 40.28
CA TRP A 46 -0.05 21.25 39.06
C TRP A 46 1.11 21.00 38.09
N GLN A 47 2.35 20.99 38.59
CA GLN A 47 3.54 20.68 37.79
C GLN A 47 3.49 19.24 37.24
N GLU A 48 3.15 18.26 38.08
CA GLU A 48 3.01 16.86 37.66
C GLU A 48 1.97 16.70 36.54
N ARG A 49 0.80 17.33 36.68
CA ARG A 49 -0.24 17.31 35.64
C ARG A 49 0.23 17.98 34.35
N HIS A 50 0.94 19.09 34.46
CA HIS A 50 1.45 19.84 33.31
C HIS A 50 2.46 19.00 32.54
N GLU A 51 3.40 18.37 33.25
CA GLU A 51 4.39 17.47 32.67
C GLU A 51 3.72 16.33 31.91
N LEU A 52 2.73 15.65 32.48
CA LEU A 52 2.05 14.52 31.79
C LEU A 52 1.47 14.88 30.41
N THR A 53 1.12 16.14 30.18
CA THR A 53 0.45 16.62 28.94
C THR A 53 1.27 17.63 28.14
N ALA A 54 2.57 17.79 28.45
CA ALA A 54 3.50 18.69 27.76
C ALA A 54 3.95 18.15 26.39
N PHE A 55 2.98 17.86 25.49
CA PHE A 55 3.22 17.23 24.20
C PHE A 55 4.03 18.07 23.22
N GLN A 56 4.05 19.39 23.38
CA GLN A 56 4.84 20.27 22.51
C GLN A 56 6.33 20.18 22.84
N GLN A 57 6.67 20.15 24.13
CA GLN A 57 8.04 20.04 24.63
C GLN A 57 8.55 18.59 24.54
N HIS A 58 7.66 17.64 24.78
CA HIS A 58 7.97 16.20 24.84
C HIS A 58 6.96 15.41 23.99
N PRO A 59 7.08 15.45 22.64
CA PRO A 59 6.10 14.84 21.74
C PRO A 59 5.99 13.31 21.90
N ASP A 60 7.04 12.64 22.37
CA ASP A 60 6.98 11.19 22.65
C ASP A 60 5.95 10.83 23.74
N ARG A 61 5.57 11.77 24.61
CA ARG A 61 4.50 11.57 25.61
C ARG A 61 3.14 11.34 24.97
N LEU A 62 2.95 11.71 23.70
CA LEU A 62 1.73 11.39 22.94
C LEU A 62 1.47 9.88 22.89
N ALA A 63 2.51 9.04 22.95
CA ALA A 63 2.36 7.58 23.04
C ALA A 63 1.40 7.16 24.16
N ASN A 64 1.34 7.91 25.26
CA ASN A 64 0.51 7.64 26.41
C ASN A 64 -0.83 8.40 26.42
N ALA A 65 -1.13 9.23 25.41
CA ALA A 65 -2.29 10.13 25.43
C ALA A 65 -3.62 9.39 25.56
N ILE A 66 -3.79 8.25 24.89
CA ILE A 66 -5.00 7.41 25.01
C ILE A 66 -5.15 6.87 26.44
N ALA A 67 -4.06 6.40 27.07
CA ALA A 67 -4.13 5.91 28.45
C ALA A 67 -4.51 7.04 29.43
N LEU A 68 -3.98 8.26 29.21
CA LEU A 68 -4.31 9.44 30.01
C LEU A 68 -5.79 9.85 29.94
N THR A 69 -6.52 9.48 28.88
CA THR A 69 -7.99 9.70 28.84
C THR A 69 -8.76 8.90 29.90
N LYS A 70 -8.13 7.86 30.46
CA LYS A 70 -8.67 7.01 31.53
C LYS A 70 -8.04 7.29 32.89
N HIS A 71 -7.27 8.38 33.01
CA HIS A 71 -6.58 8.73 34.25
C HIS A 71 -7.59 8.98 35.40
N PRO A 72 -7.27 8.59 36.66
CA PRO A 72 -8.17 8.82 37.80
C PRO A 72 -8.52 10.30 38.03
N ASP A 73 -7.59 11.20 37.71
CA ASP A 73 -7.77 12.64 37.82
C ASP A 73 -8.56 13.24 36.62
N PRO A 74 -9.76 13.81 36.84
CA PRO A 74 -10.56 14.46 35.79
C PRO A 74 -9.87 15.62 35.08
N GLU A 75 -8.98 16.34 35.77
CA GLU A 75 -8.26 17.46 35.17
C GLU A 75 -7.27 16.95 34.12
N VAL A 76 -6.55 15.87 34.41
CA VAL A 76 -5.63 15.22 33.45
C VAL A 76 -6.39 14.74 32.21
N ARG A 77 -7.58 14.13 32.40
CA ARG A 77 -8.44 13.66 31.29
C ARG A 77 -8.90 14.82 30.39
N SER A 78 -9.16 15.99 30.96
CA SER A 78 -9.58 17.17 30.20
C SER A 78 -8.40 17.83 29.48
N GLN A 79 -7.26 17.92 30.16
CA GLN A 79 -6.03 18.51 29.62
C GLN A 79 -5.46 17.70 28.45
N VAL A 80 -5.50 16.36 28.49
CA VAL A 80 -4.91 15.55 27.40
C VAL A 80 -5.56 15.83 26.04
N VAL A 81 -6.89 15.91 25.97
CA VAL A 81 -7.60 16.21 24.73
C VAL A 81 -7.30 17.64 24.27
N TYR A 82 -7.38 18.61 25.19
CA TYR A 82 -7.14 20.01 24.90
C TYR A 82 -5.72 20.25 24.38
N ARG A 83 -4.69 19.73 25.09
CA ARG A 83 -3.28 19.91 24.75
C ARG A 83 -2.91 19.23 23.44
N TYR A 84 -3.45 18.03 23.19
CA TYR A 84 -3.24 17.35 21.91
C TYR A 84 -3.83 18.14 20.74
N HIS A 85 -5.08 18.59 20.86
CA HIS A 85 -5.72 19.40 19.84
C HIS A 85 -5.01 20.72 19.60
N ARG A 86 -4.62 21.40 20.68
CA ARG A 86 -3.88 22.66 20.63
C ARG A 86 -2.52 22.49 19.94
N LEU A 87 -1.79 21.42 20.22
CA LEU A 87 -0.53 21.12 19.52
C LEU A 87 -0.75 21.03 18.01
N LEU A 88 -1.76 20.27 17.56
CA LEU A 88 -2.05 20.14 16.12
C LEU A 88 -2.45 21.46 15.48
N ASP A 89 -3.23 22.28 16.19
CA ASP A 89 -3.62 23.61 15.72
C ASP A 89 -2.40 24.52 15.62
N GLU A 90 -1.54 24.58 16.66
CA GLU A 90 -0.31 25.38 16.66
C GLU A 90 0.73 24.92 15.63
N MET A 91 0.73 23.63 15.25
CA MET A 91 1.54 23.12 14.14
C MET A 91 1.03 23.59 12.76
N ARG A 92 -0.27 23.86 12.64
CA ARG A 92 -0.87 24.36 11.39
C ARG A 92 -0.75 25.87 11.29
N GLU A 93 -1.21 26.57 12.32
CA GLU A 93 -1.23 28.02 12.40
C GLU A 93 -1.05 28.44 13.86
N SER A 94 -0.13 29.37 14.11
CA SER A 94 0.08 29.87 15.47
C SER A 94 -1.17 30.60 15.96
N SER A 95 -1.53 30.36 17.23
CA SER A 95 -2.60 31.11 17.89
C SER A 95 -2.26 32.59 18.12
N ILE A 96 -0.99 32.98 17.95
CA ILE A 96 -0.51 34.34 18.13
C ILE A 96 -0.07 34.91 16.77
N PRO A 97 -0.68 36.01 16.29
CA PRO A 97 -0.31 36.65 15.04
C PRO A 97 1.19 37.00 14.99
N GLY A 98 1.85 36.68 13.88
CA GLY A 98 3.27 36.96 13.66
C GLY A 98 4.24 35.91 14.25
N ILE A 99 3.74 34.93 15.02
CA ILE A 99 4.54 33.80 15.49
C ILE A 99 4.47 32.64 14.48
N LYS A 100 5.62 32.02 14.20
CA LYS A 100 5.69 30.87 13.30
C LYS A 100 5.00 29.64 13.92
N PRO A 101 4.35 28.79 13.11
CA PRO A 101 3.78 27.53 13.57
C PRO A 101 4.83 26.63 14.23
N VAL A 102 4.38 25.81 15.17
CA VAL A 102 5.21 24.81 15.85
C VAL A 102 5.73 23.80 14.83
N ARG A 103 7.05 23.55 14.87
CA ARG A 103 7.70 22.51 14.06
C ARG A 103 8.31 21.47 14.99
N LEU A 104 8.07 20.21 14.69
CA LEU A 104 8.63 19.07 15.40
C LEU A 104 9.58 18.30 14.47
N ALA A 105 10.65 17.75 15.05
CA ALA A 105 11.53 16.82 14.38
C ALA A 105 10.84 15.45 14.31
N PHE A 106 10.31 15.09 13.14
CA PHE A 106 9.62 13.80 12.98
C PHE A 106 10.61 12.64 12.99
N ASP A 107 11.78 12.80 12.39
CA ASP A 107 12.83 11.77 12.30
C ASP A 107 13.26 11.18 13.65
N THR A 108 13.17 11.95 14.74
CA THR A 108 13.51 11.51 16.10
C THR A 108 12.31 10.98 16.91
N LEU A 109 11.10 11.06 16.36
CA LEU A 109 9.87 10.71 17.07
C LEU A 109 9.74 9.18 17.27
N ALA A 110 9.47 8.78 18.51
CA ALA A 110 9.27 7.39 18.88
C ALA A 110 8.10 6.76 18.09
N PRO A 111 8.20 5.50 17.63
CA PRO A 111 7.15 4.84 16.84
C PRO A 111 5.75 4.92 17.46
N ALA A 112 5.65 4.80 18.79
CA ALA A 112 4.38 4.86 19.50
C ALA A 112 3.69 6.24 19.47
N ALA A 113 4.44 7.33 19.25
CA ALA A 113 3.90 8.69 19.14
C ALA A 113 3.51 9.06 17.70
N ARG A 114 4.02 8.34 16.69
CA ARG A 114 3.77 8.62 15.26
C ARG A 114 2.29 8.65 14.86
N PRO A 115 1.39 7.77 15.35
CA PRO A 115 -0.03 7.83 15.01
C PRO A 115 -0.69 9.17 15.37
N TYR A 116 -0.22 9.85 16.42
CA TYR A 116 -0.84 11.09 16.87
C TYR A 116 -0.49 12.28 15.96
N LEU A 117 0.61 12.17 15.21
CA LEU A 117 1.17 13.21 14.35
C LEU A 117 1.18 12.82 12.86
N LEU A 118 0.40 11.79 12.47
CA LEU A 118 0.36 11.32 11.08
C LEU A 118 -0.09 12.39 10.09
N ALA A 119 -1.18 13.11 10.39
CA ALA A 119 -1.70 14.13 9.48
C ALA A 119 -0.75 15.32 9.30
N PRO A 120 -0.13 15.88 10.37
CA PRO A 120 0.95 16.86 10.22
C PRO A 120 2.16 16.34 9.44
N TYR A 121 2.58 15.08 9.66
CA TYR A 121 3.69 14.47 8.93
C TYR A 121 3.44 14.39 7.42
N LEU A 122 2.21 14.03 7.03
CA LEU A 122 1.82 13.94 5.61
C LEU A 122 1.38 15.28 5.00
N ASP A 123 1.34 16.35 5.79
CA ASP A 123 0.75 17.67 5.46
C ASP A 123 -0.70 17.58 4.95
N LEU A 124 -1.51 16.71 5.58
CA LEU A 124 -2.91 16.49 5.21
C LEU A 124 -3.85 17.43 5.96
N ALA A 125 -3.80 18.73 5.67
CA ALA A 125 -4.73 19.69 6.26
C ALA A 125 -6.07 19.76 5.50
N ILE A 126 -7.18 19.91 6.22
CA ILE A 126 -8.50 20.22 5.67
C ILE A 126 -8.89 21.60 6.19
N GLY A 127 -8.81 22.60 5.32
CA GLY A 127 -8.91 24.02 5.70
C GLY A 127 -7.76 24.44 6.63
N SER A 128 -8.11 24.99 7.79
CA SER A 128 -7.15 25.44 8.82
C SER A 128 -6.82 24.38 9.87
N LYS A 129 -7.24 23.12 9.69
CA LYS A 129 -7.05 22.07 10.69
C LYS A 129 -6.52 20.77 10.11
N PHE A 130 -5.67 20.09 10.87
CA PHE A 130 -5.31 18.70 10.58
C PHE A 130 -6.39 17.75 11.09
N PRO A 131 -6.67 16.65 10.37
CA PRO A 131 -7.33 15.48 10.93
C PRO A 131 -6.62 15.00 12.19
N ARG A 132 -7.39 14.61 13.20
CA ARG A 132 -6.90 14.31 14.55
C ARG A 132 -7.18 12.86 14.90
N LEU A 133 -6.22 12.18 15.52
CA LEU A 133 -6.45 10.83 16.01
C LEU A 133 -7.51 10.86 17.12
N CYS A 134 -8.57 10.08 16.95
CA CYS A 134 -9.64 9.96 17.93
C CYS A 134 -9.15 9.13 19.12
N LEU A 135 -8.89 9.79 20.26
CA LEU A 135 -8.35 9.14 21.45
C LEU A 135 -9.28 8.08 22.06
N THR A 136 -10.58 8.12 21.75
CA THR A 136 -11.57 7.17 22.27
C THR A 136 -11.88 6.00 21.32
N ARG A 137 -11.82 6.24 19.99
CA ARG A 137 -12.13 5.22 18.96
C ARG A 137 -10.90 4.47 18.44
N SER A 138 -9.70 5.01 18.64
CA SER A 138 -8.44 4.41 18.19
C SER A 138 -7.89 3.43 19.21
N LYS A 139 -7.19 2.41 18.71
CA LYS A 139 -6.40 1.43 19.46
C LYS A 139 -5.08 1.19 18.70
N PRO A 140 -4.07 2.08 18.83
CA PRO A 140 -2.81 1.95 18.10
C PRO A 140 -2.12 0.60 18.30
N ASP A 141 -2.07 0.10 19.55
CA ASP A 141 -1.46 -1.19 19.88
C ASP A 141 -2.17 -2.40 19.25
N ALA A 142 -3.46 -2.24 18.92
CA ALA A 142 -4.25 -3.25 18.22
C ALA A 142 -4.34 -2.97 16.72
N GLY A 143 -3.50 -2.06 16.18
CA GLY A 143 -3.47 -1.73 14.77
C GLY A 143 -4.73 -1.05 14.26
N ARG A 144 -5.45 -0.27 15.07
CA ARG A 144 -6.66 0.46 14.63
C ARG A 144 -6.52 1.95 14.93
N LEU A 145 -6.56 2.80 13.90
CA LEU A 145 -6.46 4.25 14.03
C LEU A 145 -7.69 4.90 13.41
N VAL A 146 -8.34 5.80 14.13
CA VAL A 146 -9.50 6.54 13.64
C VAL A 146 -9.14 8.01 13.63
N TYR A 147 -9.13 8.64 12.47
CA TYR A 147 -8.91 10.08 12.35
C TYR A 147 -10.23 10.79 12.11
N LEU A 148 -10.43 11.90 12.84
CA LEU A 148 -11.57 12.80 12.70
C LEU A 148 -11.11 14.05 11.96
N SER A 149 -11.90 14.53 11.00
CA SER A 149 -11.67 15.80 10.32
C SER A 149 -12.51 16.91 10.94
N PRO A 150 -11.91 17.81 11.74
CA PRO A 150 -12.62 18.94 12.32
C PRO A 150 -12.79 20.12 11.33
N GLY A 151 -12.16 20.07 10.15
CA GLY A 151 -12.10 21.17 9.19
C GLY A 151 -13.03 21.02 7.97
N GLY A 152 -13.73 19.89 7.84
CA GLY A 152 -14.55 19.59 6.66
C GLY A 152 -14.63 18.10 6.36
N PRO A 153 -15.21 17.70 5.22
CA PRO A 153 -15.33 16.29 4.88
C PRO A 153 -13.96 15.63 4.65
N ILE A 154 -13.84 14.34 4.97
CA ILE A 154 -12.61 13.57 4.70
C ILE A 154 -12.44 13.36 3.20
N ASP A 155 -11.29 13.78 2.66
CA ASP A 155 -10.85 13.39 1.32
C ASP A 155 -10.25 11.97 1.35
N SER A 156 -11.08 10.98 1.09
CA SER A 156 -10.66 9.58 1.11
C SER A 156 -9.69 9.18 -0.02
N GLU A 157 -9.67 9.91 -1.13
CA GLU A 157 -8.76 9.58 -2.24
C GLU A 157 -7.34 9.97 -1.88
N THR A 158 -7.15 11.17 -1.33
CA THR A 158 -5.83 11.61 -0.87
C THR A 158 -5.26 10.66 0.19
N TRP A 159 -6.07 10.20 1.16
CA TRP A 159 -5.59 9.21 2.14
C TRP A 159 -5.20 7.87 1.49
N ARG A 160 -5.95 7.40 0.49
CA ARG A 160 -5.63 6.16 -0.24
C ARG A 160 -4.33 6.28 -1.03
N LEU A 161 -4.12 7.43 -1.68
CA LEU A 161 -2.89 7.71 -2.44
C LEU A 161 -1.64 7.74 -1.52
N ARG A 162 -1.79 8.13 -0.25
CA ARG A 162 -0.71 8.20 0.73
C ARG A 162 -0.53 6.92 1.57
N LEU A 163 -1.22 5.82 1.27
CA LEU A 163 -1.10 4.57 2.07
C LEU A 163 0.32 3.99 2.11
N GLY A 164 1.11 4.17 1.05
CA GLY A 164 2.52 3.78 1.03
C GLY A 164 3.33 4.55 2.09
N ASP A 165 3.23 5.87 2.10
CA ASP A 165 3.88 6.75 3.08
C ASP A 165 3.40 6.45 4.50
N ILE A 166 2.08 6.27 4.69
CA ILE A 166 1.48 5.90 5.99
C ILE A 166 2.09 4.60 6.51
N SER A 167 2.18 3.58 5.65
CA SER A 167 2.72 2.27 6.02
C SER A 167 4.21 2.33 6.37
N SER A 168 4.98 3.09 5.58
CA SER A 168 6.39 3.35 5.83
C SER A 168 6.60 4.06 7.17
N TRP A 169 5.81 5.11 7.43
CA TRP A 169 5.93 5.95 8.63
C TRP A 169 5.52 5.25 9.92
N LEU A 170 4.35 4.60 9.91
CA LEU A 170 3.79 3.92 11.08
C LEU A 170 4.43 2.54 11.32
N GLY A 171 5.02 1.94 10.31
CA GLY A 171 5.50 0.56 10.34
C GLY A 171 4.38 -0.46 10.11
N GLY A 172 4.70 -1.49 9.32
CA GLY A 172 3.73 -2.49 8.87
C GLY A 172 2.85 -2.01 7.71
N ALA A 173 1.94 -2.87 7.24
CA ALA A 173 1.04 -2.53 6.16
C ALA A 173 -0.25 -1.93 6.72
N TRP A 174 -0.64 -0.73 6.27
CA TRP A 174 -1.86 -0.06 6.70
C TRP A 174 -2.84 0.08 5.53
N SER A 175 -4.14 0.10 5.84
CA SER A 175 -5.19 0.30 4.84
C SER A 175 -6.39 1.03 5.41
N VAL A 176 -7.20 1.58 4.52
CA VAL A 176 -8.52 2.13 4.88
C VAL A 176 -9.52 1.01 5.10
N GLU A 177 -10.07 0.89 6.31
CA GLU A 177 -11.18 -0.01 6.64
C GLU A 177 -12.52 0.62 6.25
N SER A 178 -12.75 1.86 6.70
CA SER A 178 -14.00 2.58 6.48
C SER A 178 -13.76 4.09 6.39
N VAL A 179 -14.66 4.77 5.69
CA VAL A 179 -14.70 6.23 5.59
C VAL A 179 -16.15 6.66 5.78
N ASP A 180 -16.37 7.65 6.62
CA ASP A 180 -17.62 8.41 6.69
C ASP A 180 -17.34 9.89 6.38
N ALA A 181 -18.37 10.74 6.41
CA ALA A 181 -18.23 12.15 6.05
C ALA A 181 -17.13 12.88 6.83
N THR A 182 -16.86 12.51 8.09
CA THR A 182 -15.95 13.23 8.99
C THR A 182 -14.85 12.37 9.59
N SER A 183 -14.83 11.07 9.30
CA SER A 183 -13.83 10.16 9.85
C SER A 183 -13.33 9.11 8.86
N ILE A 184 -12.07 8.73 9.06
CA ILE A 184 -11.42 7.63 8.35
C ILE A 184 -10.82 6.67 9.36
N THR A 185 -11.09 5.38 9.15
CA THR A 185 -10.51 4.31 9.96
C THR A 185 -9.42 3.62 9.16
N LEU A 186 -8.20 3.64 9.70
CA LEU A 186 -7.08 2.85 9.23
C LEU A 186 -6.93 1.60 10.10
N ILE A 187 -6.66 0.47 9.46
CA ILE A 187 -6.28 -0.77 10.13
C ILE A 187 -4.90 -1.21 9.65
N GLN A 188 -4.09 -1.67 10.60
CA GLN A 188 -2.86 -2.39 10.35
C GLN A 188 -3.26 -3.78 9.88
N ARG A 189 -2.82 -4.12 8.68
CA ARG A 189 -3.03 -5.43 8.09
C ARG A 189 -1.96 -6.39 8.57
N VAL A 190 -2.41 -7.58 8.92
CA VAL A 190 -1.53 -8.75 8.94
C VAL A 190 -1.00 -8.92 7.51
N PRO A 191 0.32 -9.05 7.29
CA PRO A 191 0.86 -9.31 5.98
C PRO A 191 0.15 -10.49 5.31
N LEU A 192 -0.05 -10.42 3.99
CA LEU A 192 -0.58 -11.56 3.26
C LEU A 192 0.29 -12.80 3.52
N PRO A 193 -0.31 -13.99 3.69
CA PRO A 193 0.47 -15.21 3.81
C PRO A 193 1.31 -15.39 2.54
N ALA A 194 2.52 -15.94 2.69
CA ALA A 194 3.43 -16.17 1.58
C ALA A 194 2.82 -17.03 0.46
N ILE A 195 1.85 -17.89 0.82
CA ILE A 195 1.09 -18.70 -0.12
C ILE A 195 -0.40 -18.41 0.10
N ILE A 196 -1.05 -17.87 -0.92
CA ILE A 196 -2.51 -17.70 -0.95
C ILE A 196 -3.07 -18.79 -1.86
N PRO A 197 -3.91 -19.72 -1.37
CA PRO A 197 -4.49 -20.74 -2.24
C PRO A 197 -5.41 -20.11 -3.28
N PHE A 198 -5.24 -20.50 -4.54
CA PHE A 198 -6.11 -20.08 -5.62
C PHE A 198 -7.54 -20.61 -5.42
N LYS A 199 -8.52 -19.73 -5.58
CA LYS A 199 -9.95 -20.06 -5.57
C LYS A 199 -10.56 -19.64 -6.90
N ARG A 200 -11.40 -20.50 -7.49
CA ARG A 200 -12.09 -20.19 -8.76
C ARG A 200 -12.93 -18.91 -8.68
N SER A 201 -13.44 -18.56 -7.49
CA SER A 201 -14.17 -17.32 -7.22
C SER A 201 -13.34 -16.04 -7.41
N LEU A 202 -12.01 -16.14 -7.52
CA LEU A 202 -11.12 -15.03 -7.87
C LEU A 202 -11.11 -14.74 -9.37
N LEU A 203 -11.66 -15.62 -10.21
CA LEU A 203 -11.79 -15.36 -11.64
C LEU A 203 -13.02 -14.51 -11.90
N ARG A 204 -12.89 -13.53 -12.79
CA ARG A 204 -13.95 -12.59 -13.15
C ARG A 204 -14.17 -12.59 -14.66
N ASN A 205 -15.43 -12.51 -15.09
CA ASN A 205 -15.78 -12.39 -16.51
C ASN A 205 -15.14 -11.13 -17.11
N ALA A 206 -14.58 -11.23 -18.31
CA ALA A 206 -13.93 -10.18 -19.09
C ALA A 206 -12.66 -9.58 -18.46
N HIS A 207 -12.07 -10.22 -17.45
CA HIS A 207 -10.91 -9.71 -16.73
C HIS A 207 -9.80 -10.76 -16.56
N LEU A 208 -8.55 -10.28 -16.65
CA LEU A 208 -7.33 -10.99 -16.26
C LEU A 208 -7.06 -10.75 -14.78
N LEU A 209 -6.99 -11.81 -13.97
CA LEU A 209 -6.55 -11.72 -12.57
C LEU A 209 -5.03 -11.54 -12.54
N VAL A 210 -4.55 -10.42 -12.00
CA VAL A 210 -3.11 -10.12 -11.89
C VAL A 210 -2.57 -10.22 -10.47
N GLY A 211 -3.34 -10.79 -9.54
CA GLY A 211 -2.91 -11.10 -8.17
C GLY A 211 -3.83 -10.48 -7.11
N ILE A 212 -3.40 -10.54 -5.85
CA ILE A 212 -4.04 -9.88 -4.72
C ILE A 212 -3.15 -8.70 -4.31
N ASP A 213 -3.66 -7.49 -4.37
CA ASP A 213 -2.90 -6.29 -4.00
C ASP A 213 -2.48 -6.35 -2.52
N ILE A 214 -1.19 -6.14 -2.25
CA ILE A 214 -0.64 -6.35 -0.90
C ILE A 214 -1.09 -5.29 0.12
N ASN A 215 -1.56 -4.14 -0.34
CA ASN A 215 -1.98 -3.04 0.52
C ASN A 215 -3.48 -3.13 0.83
N THR A 216 -4.29 -3.46 -0.19
CA THR A 216 -5.75 -3.50 -0.10
C THR A 216 -6.30 -4.91 0.16
N HIS A 217 -5.48 -5.95 -0.01
CA HIS A 217 -5.85 -7.38 -0.07
C HIS A 217 -7.03 -7.70 -0.97
N ARG A 218 -7.33 -6.81 -1.92
CA ARG A 218 -8.36 -7.04 -2.92
C ARG A 218 -7.74 -7.68 -4.14
N PRO A 219 -8.45 -8.57 -4.83
CA PRO A 219 -7.99 -9.05 -6.12
C PRO A 219 -7.83 -7.88 -7.09
N ALA A 220 -6.69 -7.83 -7.77
CA ALA A 220 -6.37 -6.86 -8.81
C ALA A 220 -6.68 -7.48 -10.18
N TYR A 221 -7.33 -6.70 -11.04
CA TYR A 221 -7.80 -7.15 -12.35
C TYR A 221 -7.42 -6.17 -13.45
N ILE A 222 -7.19 -6.69 -14.65
CA ILE A 222 -7.10 -5.91 -15.88
C ILE A 222 -8.20 -6.37 -16.83
N PRO A 223 -9.10 -5.50 -17.31
CA PRO A 223 -10.06 -5.85 -18.35
C PRO A 223 -9.33 -6.32 -19.62
N PHE A 224 -9.79 -7.40 -20.28
CA PHE A 224 -9.13 -7.89 -21.51
C PHE A 224 -9.16 -6.85 -22.65
N ALA A 225 -10.21 -6.04 -22.69
CA ALA A 225 -10.31 -4.92 -23.62
C ALA A 225 -9.18 -3.91 -23.40
N ASP A 226 -8.75 -3.70 -22.16
CA ASP A 226 -7.79 -2.66 -21.78
C ASP A 226 -6.35 -3.16 -21.81
N LEU A 227 -6.12 -4.48 -21.79
CA LEU A 227 -4.80 -5.05 -21.99
C LEU A 227 -4.13 -4.46 -23.25
N SER A 228 -2.87 -4.06 -23.08
CA SER A 228 -2.00 -3.69 -24.18
C SER A 228 -1.76 -4.87 -25.12
N ALA A 229 -1.26 -4.58 -26.32
CA ALA A 229 -0.91 -5.62 -27.27
C ALA A 229 0.18 -6.56 -26.70
N GLY A 230 1.13 -6.03 -25.94
CA GLY A 230 2.13 -6.79 -25.20
C GLY A 230 2.06 -6.54 -23.70
N THR A 231 2.06 -7.61 -22.91
CA THR A 231 2.29 -7.62 -21.46
C THR A 231 3.61 -8.33 -21.21
N TYR A 232 4.57 -7.65 -20.59
CA TYR A 232 5.88 -8.24 -20.31
C TYR A 232 5.96 -8.77 -18.87
N VAL A 233 6.44 -10.00 -18.70
CA VAL A 233 6.53 -10.71 -17.41
C VAL A 233 7.98 -11.16 -17.14
N PRO A 234 8.84 -10.24 -16.67
CA PRO A 234 10.23 -10.56 -16.32
C PRO A 234 10.39 -11.04 -14.87
N GLY A 235 11.50 -11.72 -14.60
CA GLY A 235 11.96 -12.02 -13.24
C GLY A 235 12.89 -13.23 -13.20
N THR A 236 13.66 -13.42 -12.14
CA THR A 236 14.62 -14.54 -12.05
C THR A 236 13.95 -15.89 -11.79
N SER A 237 14.65 -17.00 -11.99
CA SER A 237 14.14 -18.35 -11.67
C SER A 237 13.74 -18.48 -10.20
N GLY A 238 12.75 -19.32 -9.89
CA GLY A 238 12.26 -19.56 -8.53
C GLY A 238 11.42 -18.44 -7.90
N THR A 239 11.12 -17.36 -8.62
CA THR A 239 10.37 -16.20 -8.10
C THR A 239 8.86 -16.35 -8.13
N GLY A 240 8.33 -17.44 -8.70
CA GLY A 240 6.89 -17.70 -8.81
C GLY A 240 6.27 -17.39 -10.18
N LYS A 241 7.05 -16.92 -11.16
CA LYS A 241 6.58 -16.62 -12.53
C LYS A 241 5.76 -17.74 -13.17
N SER A 242 6.27 -18.97 -13.19
CA SER A 242 5.57 -20.09 -13.84
C SER A 242 4.22 -20.35 -13.16
N SER A 243 4.18 -20.33 -11.81
CA SER A 243 2.92 -20.45 -11.07
C SER A 243 1.94 -19.32 -11.42
N ALA A 244 2.42 -18.08 -11.48
CA ALA A 244 1.59 -16.94 -11.85
C ALA A 244 1.08 -17.02 -13.30
N LEU A 245 1.92 -17.48 -14.23
CA LEU A 245 1.53 -17.70 -15.62
C LEU A 245 0.34 -18.67 -15.73
N HIS A 246 0.33 -19.73 -14.94
CA HIS A 246 -0.82 -20.64 -14.87
C HIS A 246 -2.08 -19.95 -14.30
N ILE A 247 -1.96 -18.96 -13.40
CA ILE A 247 -3.10 -18.16 -12.93
C ILE A 247 -3.62 -17.23 -14.03
N LEU A 248 -2.71 -16.59 -14.79
CA LEU A 248 -3.08 -15.77 -15.95
C LEU A 248 -3.82 -16.61 -17.00
N LEU A 249 -3.30 -17.79 -17.33
CA LEU A 249 -3.95 -18.75 -18.24
C LEU A 249 -5.33 -19.19 -17.74
N ARG A 250 -5.49 -19.47 -16.43
CA ARG A 250 -6.80 -19.79 -15.84
C ARG A 250 -7.83 -18.67 -16.06
N SER A 251 -7.41 -17.41 -16.02
CA SER A 251 -8.29 -16.28 -16.33
C SER A 251 -8.71 -16.27 -17.80
N ILE A 252 -7.79 -16.56 -18.72
CA ILE A 252 -8.09 -16.67 -20.16
C ILE A 252 -9.04 -17.86 -20.41
N PHE A 253 -8.77 -19.02 -19.82
CA PHE A 253 -9.58 -20.23 -20.00
C PHE A 253 -11.01 -20.08 -19.46
N ALA A 254 -11.19 -19.34 -18.37
CA ALA A 254 -12.52 -19.03 -17.83
C ALA A 254 -13.31 -18.03 -18.69
N ASN A 255 -12.69 -17.45 -19.71
CA ASN A 255 -13.26 -16.42 -20.59
C ASN A 255 -13.10 -16.77 -22.08
N LEU A 256 -13.03 -18.06 -22.43
CA LEU A 256 -12.80 -18.54 -23.81
C LEU A 256 -13.87 -18.09 -24.82
N ASP A 257 -15.03 -17.67 -24.36
CA ASP A 257 -16.08 -17.05 -25.16
C ASP A 257 -15.64 -15.70 -25.76
N LEU A 258 -14.73 -14.98 -25.09
CA LEU A 258 -14.16 -13.72 -25.57
C LEU A 258 -12.97 -13.89 -26.51
N PHE A 259 -12.44 -15.11 -26.66
CA PHE A 259 -11.27 -15.38 -27.50
C PHE A 259 -11.64 -16.18 -28.74
N SER A 260 -11.11 -15.79 -29.90
CA SER A 260 -11.20 -16.60 -31.12
C SER A 260 -10.14 -17.70 -31.14
N ALA A 261 -8.97 -17.45 -30.54
CA ALA A 261 -7.88 -18.42 -30.40
C ALA A 261 -7.00 -18.10 -29.18
N VAL A 262 -6.38 -19.13 -28.62
CA VAL A 262 -5.38 -19.05 -27.55
C VAL A 262 -4.17 -19.88 -27.96
N TYR A 263 -3.04 -19.22 -28.18
CA TYR A 263 -1.77 -19.84 -28.49
C TYR A 263 -0.88 -19.80 -27.25
N ILE A 264 -0.31 -20.95 -26.88
CA ILE A 264 0.63 -21.09 -25.78
C ILE A 264 1.94 -21.61 -26.38
N LEU A 265 2.98 -20.79 -26.36
CA LEU A 265 4.29 -21.10 -26.92
C LEU A 265 5.21 -21.47 -25.76
N ASP A 266 5.67 -22.72 -25.74
CA ASP A 266 6.49 -23.28 -24.67
C ASP A 266 7.96 -23.32 -25.09
N GLY A 267 8.75 -22.37 -24.62
CA GLY A 267 10.18 -22.28 -24.89
C GLY A 267 11.06 -23.14 -23.96
N LYS A 268 10.48 -24.02 -23.12
CA LYS A 268 11.19 -24.89 -22.16
C LYS A 268 10.97 -26.37 -22.48
N ASP A 269 11.34 -26.76 -23.70
CA ASP A 269 11.26 -28.14 -24.19
C ASP A 269 9.84 -28.75 -24.22
N GLY A 270 8.79 -27.91 -24.20
CA GLY A 270 7.40 -28.33 -24.43
C GLY A 270 6.69 -29.04 -23.28
N VAL A 271 7.36 -29.39 -22.18
CA VAL A 271 6.76 -30.24 -21.12
C VAL A 271 5.81 -29.48 -20.20
N GLY A 272 6.05 -28.19 -19.98
CA GLY A 272 5.32 -27.38 -19.00
C GLY A 272 3.88 -27.11 -19.42
N MET A 273 3.69 -26.76 -20.69
CA MET A 273 2.42 -26.27 -21.26
C MET A 273 1.66 -27.31 -22.06
N TYR A 274 2.28 -28.42 -22.50
CA TYR A 274 1.63 -29.47 -23.30
C TYR A 274 0.34 -30.02 -22.68
N ARG A 275 0.25 -29.98 -21.35
CA ARG A 275 -0.98 -30.29 -20.60
C ARG A 275 -2.23 -29.58 -21.14
N TYR A 276 -2.10 -28.41 -21.78
CA TYR A 276 -3.25 -27.62 -22.24
C TYR A 276 -3.72 -27.97 -23.66
N THR A 277 -2.99 -28.78 -24.42
CA THR A 277 -3.25 -29.08 -25.84
C THR A 277 -4.67 -29.60 -26.10
N HIS A 278 -5.22 -30.40 -25.19
CA HIS A 278 -6.54 -31.04 -25.37
C HIS A 278 -7.65 -30.40 -24.54
N LEU A 279 -7.40 -29.26 -23.89
CA LEU A 279 -8.36 -28.65 -22.99
C LEU A 279 -9.57 -28.04 -23.72
N HIS A 280 -9.35 -27.46 -24.91
CA HIS A 280 -10.40 -26.83 -25.71
C HIS A 280 -9.93 -26.65 -27.17
N PRO A 281 -10.81 -26.74 -28.20
CA PRO A 281 -10.43 -26.59 -29.61
C PRO A 281 -9.81 -25.23 -29.99
N LYS A 282 -10.06 -24.20 -29.17
CA LYS A 282 -9.46 -22.85 -29.35
C LYS A 282 -8.04 -22.74 -28.80
N ILE A 283 -7.57 -23.73 -28.02
CA ILE A 283 -6.25 -23.71 -27.38
C ILE A 283 -5.29 -24.51 -28.25
N ARG A 284 -4.12 -23.93 -28.56
CA ARG A 284 -3.04 -24.58 -29.29
C ARG A 284 -1.75 -24.36 -28.54
N VAL A 285 -1.00 -25.44 -28.33
CA VAL A 285 0.33 -25.39 -27.71
C VAL A 285 1.35 -25.63 -28.81
N LEU A 286 2.32 -24.73 -28.95
CA LEU A 286 3.43 -24.85 -29.90
C LEU A 286 4.75 -24.82 -29.13
N TYR A 287 5.76 -25.49 -29.68
CA TYR A 287 7.10 -25.57 -29.10
C TYR A 287 8.19 -25.50 -30.18
N ASP A 288 7.89 -25.94 -31.40
CA ASP A 288 8.81 -25.83 -32.55
C ASP A 288 8.97 -24.38 -33.03
N GLU A 289 10.22 -23.93 -33.20
CA GLU A 289 10.53 -22.55 -33.59
C GLU A 289 9.90 -22.16 -34.94
N ALA A 290 9.92 -23.07 -35.93
CA ALA A 290 9.35 -22.82 -37.25
C ALA A 290 7.84 -22.54 -37.18
N ASP A 291 7.10 -23.30 -36.38
CA ASP A 291 5.66 -23.11 -36.18
C ASP A 291 5.36 -21.79 -35.46
N VAL A 292 6.19 -21.42 -34.49
CA VAL A 292 6.11 -20.14 -33.79
C VAL A 292 6.35 -18.97 -34.74
N TRP A 293 7.36 -19.07 -35.61
CA TRP A 293 7.67 -18.03 -36.59
C TRP A 293 6.54 -17.86 -37.61
N GLN A 294 6.01 -18.98 -38.12
CA GLN A 294 4.87 -18.97 -39.03
C GLN A 294 3.64 -18.37 -38.36
N LEU A 295 3.35 -18.72 -37.10
CA LEU A 295 2.24 -18.13 -36.35
C LEU A 295 2.35 -16.61 -36.27
N MET A 296 3.53 -16.03 -36.03
CA MET A 296 3.67 -14.57 -35.99
C MET A 296 3.38 -13.91 -37.34
N ALA A 297 3.72 -14.57 -38.46
CA ALA A 297 3.36 -14.10 -39.79
C ALA A 297 1.84 -14.12 -39.98
N ASP A 298 1.20 -15.25 -39.66
CA ASP A 298 -0.26 -15.42 -39.78
C ASP A 298 -1.03 -14.41 -38.93
N LEU A 299 -0.55 -14.14 -37.70
CA LEU A 299 -1.14 -13.15 -36.81
C LEU A 299 -0.96 -11.72 -37.32
N ASN A 300 0.15 -11.41 -37.99
CA ASN A 300 0.37 -10.10 -38.59
C ASN A 300 -0.59 -9.87 -39.77
N ASP A 301 -0.86 -10.91 -40.56
CA ASP A 301 -1.84 -10.84 -41.65
C ASP A 301 -3.27 -10.71 -41.10
N LEU A 302 -3.63 -11.48 -40.08
CA LEU A 302 -4.90 -11.34 -39.36
C LEU A 302 -5.07 -9.93 -38.78
N MET A 303 -4.00 -9.36 -38.20
CA MET A 303 -4.02 -7.99 -37.69
C MET A 303 -4.31 -6.98 -38.81
N ARG A 304 -3.69 -7.14 -39.99
CA ARG A 304 -3.93 -6.26 -41.14
C ARG A 304 -5.36 -6.37 -41.64
N GLN A 305 -5.87 -7.59 -41.76
CA GLN A 305 -7.26 -7.85 -42.14
C GLN A 305 -8.24 -7.17 -41.18
N ARG A 306 -8.14 -7.44 -39.87
CA ARG A 306 -9.03 -6.87 -38.86
C ARG A 306 -8.98 -5.35 -38.82
N ASN A 307 -7.79 -4.76 -38.94
CA ASN A 307 -7.65 -3.30 -38.99
C ASN A 307 -8.31 -2.70 -40.26
N ALA A 308 -8.31 -3.41 -41.39
CA ALA A 308 -9.00 -2.96 -42.60
C ALA A 308 -10.52 -3.02 -42.44
N GLU A 309 -11.04 -4.11 -41.87
CA GLU A 309 -12.46 -4.29 -41.54
C GLU A 309 -12.94 -3.22 -40.56
N GLN A 310 -12.17 -2.96 -39.50
CA GLN A 310 -12.44 -1.91 -38.51
C GLN A 310 -12.51 -0.52 -39.15
N ARG A 311 -11.57 -0.19 -40.04
CA ARG A 311 -11.58 1.08 -40.78
C ARG A 311 -12.83 1.22 -41.64
N ALA A 312 -13.25 0.15 -42.31
CA ALA A 312 -14.47 0.15 -43.11
C ALA A 312 -15.74 0.28 -42.25
N ALA A 313 -15.73 -0.26 -41.03
CA ALA A 313 -16.86 -0.25 -40.10
C ALA A 313 -16.90 0.97 -39.16
N GLY A 314 -15.84 1.81 -39.11
CA GLY A 314 -15.75 2.93 -38.17
C GLY A 314 -15.61 2.50 -36.71
N ILE A 315 -15.02 1.33 -36.45
CA ILE A 315 -14.84 0.78 -35.09
C ILE A 315 -13.40 0.99 -34.64
N ASP A 316 -13.20 1.70 -33.53
CA ASP A 316 -11.85 2.04 -33.05
C ASP A 316 -11.18 0.94 -32.22
N LYS A 317 -11.96 0.07 -31.57
CA LYS A 317 -11.43 -0.92 -30.63
C LYS A 317 -12.25 -2.21 -30.59
N THR A 318 -11.56 -3.34 -30.70
CA THR A 318 -12.13 -4.66 -30.45
C THR A 318 -12.37 -4.90 -28.95
N THR A 319 -13.57 -5.36 -28.61
CA THR A 319 -13.98 -5.70 -27.22
C THR A 319 -14.23 -7.19 -26.98
N LYS A 320 -14.16 -8.03 -28.02
CA LYS A 320 -14.35 -9.49 -28.02
C LYS A 320 -13.58 -10.13 -29.18
N ASP A 321 -13.63 -11.44 -29.37
CA ASP A 321 -12.88 -12.15 -30.44
C ASP A 321 -11.36 -11.92 -30.36
N PHE A 322 -10.85 -11.82 -29.14
CA PHE A 322 -9.43 -11.62 -28.89
C PHE A 322 -8.60 -12.84 -29.34
N VAL A 323 -7.34 -12.61 -29.69
CA VAL A 323 -6.34 -13.68 -29.81
C VAL A 323 -5.36 -13.54 -28.66
N ALA A 324 -5.28 -14.55 -27.80
CA ALA A 324 -4.26 -14.61 -26.75
C ALA A 324 -3.02 -15.35 -27.28
N VAL A 325 -1.84 -14.79 -27.07
CA VAL A 325 -0.55 -15.43 -27.36
C VAL A 325 0.28 -15.38 -26.09
N VAL A 326 0.55 -16.52 -25.48
CA VAL A 326 1.31 -16.62 -24.24
C VAL A 326 2.63 -17.29 -24.55
N ILE A 327 3.75 -16.62 -24.33
CA ILE A 327 5.09 -17.12 -24.65
C ILE A 327 5.83 -17.36 -23.34
N ASP A 328 5.94 -18.62 -22.92
CA ASP A 328 6.80 -18.99 -21.79
C ASP A 328 8.25 -19.09 -22.29
N GLU A 329 9.11 -18.21 -21.80
CA GLU A 329 10.50 -18.04 -22.26
C GLU A 329 10.63 -17.50 -23.69
N LEU A 330 10.24 -16.24 -23.87
CA LEU A 330 10.47 -15.50 -25.12
C LEU A 330 11.93 -15.56 -25.63
N PRO A 331 12.98 -15.48 -24.79
CA PRO A 331 14.38 -15.61 -25.24
C PRO A 331 14.66 -16.81 -26.14
N THR A 332 13.98 -17.94 -25.94
CA THR A 332 14.15 -19.15 -26.77
C THR A 332 13.89 -18.85 -28.24
N PHE A 333 12.83 -18.11 -28.56
CA PHE A 333 12.40 -17.88 -29.95
C PHE A 333 13.08 -16.68 -30.63
N ILE A 334 13.57 -15.72 -29.84
CA ILE A 334 14.21 -14.50 -30.36
C ILE A 334 15.72 -14.63 -30.48
N THR A 335 16.32 -15.67 -29.90
CA THR A 335 17.77 -15.92 -30.02
C THR A 335 18.12 -16.16 -31.49
N LYS A 336 19.19 -15.51 -31.95
CA LYS A 336 19.58 -15.56 -33.36
C LYS A 336 20.06 -16.98 -33.71
N PRO A 337 19.47 -17.64 -34.72
CA PRO A 337 19.90 -18.98 -35.12
C PRO A 337 21.27 -18.92 -35.81
N ALA A 338 22.05 -19.99 -35.64
CA ALA A 338 23.23 -20.25 -36.45
C ALA A 338 22.80 -20.88 -37.79
N GLY A 339 23.33 -20.39 -38.91
CA GLY A 339 23.05 -20.95 -40.25
C GLY A 339 21.90 -20.29 -41.02
N ASP A 340 21.14 -21.10 -41.76
CA ASP A 340 20.26 -20.68 -42.86
C ASP A 340 18.94 -20.02 -42.41
N GLY A 341 18.52 -20.22 -41.15
CA GLY A 341 17.28 -19.65 -40.59
C GLY A 341 17.30 -18.15 -40.30
N LYS A 342 18.39 -17.43 -40.62
CA LYS A 342 18.54 -15.99 -40.31
C LYS A 342 17.48 -15.11 -40.97
N LYS A 343 17.05 -15.46 -42.19
CA LYS A 343 16.06 -14.68 -42.93
C LYS A 343 14.68 -14.79 -42.28
N ASP A 344 14.26 -16.01 -41.97
CA ASP A 344 12.96 -16.28 -41.35
C ASP A 344 12.90 -15.73 -39.93
N HIS A 345 14.00 -15.84 -39.18
CA HIS A 345 14.16 -15.19 -37.88
C HIS A 345 14.00 -13.66 -37.94
N ALA A 346 14.58 -13.00 -38.94
CA ALA A 346 14.44 -11.56 -39.11
C ALA A 346 12.99 -11.16 -39.42
N VAL A 347 12.29 -11.96 -40.23
CA VAL A 347 10.85 -11.78 -40.53
C VAL A 347 10.01 -11.97 -39.26
N PHE A 348 10.29 -13.01 -38.48
CA PHE A 348 9.65 -13.24 -37.18
C PHE A 348 9.83 -12.03 -36.24
N LEU A 349 11.05 -11.50 -36.11
CA LEU A 349 11.34 -10.33 -35.28
C LEU A 349 10.57 -9.08 -35.74
N ASP A 350 10.46 -8.84 -37.05
CA ASP A 350 9.64 -7.73 -37.57
C ASP A 350 8.15 -7.95 -37.26
N ASN A 351 7.64 -9.17 -37.45
CA ASN A 351 6.24 -9.51 -37.18
C ASN A 351 5.87 -9.31 -35.70
N ILE A 352 6.65 -9.85 -34.77
CA ILE A 352 6.35 -9.72 -33.33
C ILE A 352 6.43 -8.25 -32.86
N GLN A 353 7.36 -7.46 -33.41
CA GLN A 353 7.43 -6.02 -33.12
C GLN A 353 6.21 -5.27 -33.63
N ARG A 354 5.75 -5.55 -34.86
CA ARG A 354 4.52 -4.96 -35.41
C ARG A 354 3.28 -5.33 -34.60
N LEU A 355 3.18 -6.59 -34.17
CA LEU A 355 2.11 -7.05 -33.30
C LEU A 355 2.13 -6.33 -31.96
N ALA A 356 3.30 -6.11 -31.34
CA ALA A 356 3.41 -5.36 -30.10
C ALA A 356 3.01 -3.88 -30.27
N MET A 357 3.33 -3.26 -31.40
CA MET A 357 2.96 -1.86 -31.68
C MET A 357 1.47 -1.69 -32.01
N ARG A 358 0.88 -2.61 -32.77
CA ARG A 358 -0.41 -2.38 -33.46
C ARG A 358 -1.47 -3.45 -33.19
N GLY A 359 -1.14 -4.50 -32.45
CA GLY A 359 -2.05 -5.61 -32.16
C GLY A 359 -3.21 -5.22 -31.23
N ARG A 360 -3.10 -4.09 -30.51
CA ARG A 360 -4.11 -3.68 -29.53
C ARG A 360 -5.48 -3.49 -30.16
N SER A 361 -5.57 -2.71 -31.23
CA SER A 361 -6.82 -2.41 -31.94
C SER A 361 -7.42 -3.67 -32.56
N ALA A 362 -6.59 -4.53 -33.17
CA ALA A 362 -7.00 -5.79 -33.80
C ALA A 362 -7.39 -6.91 -32.81
N GLY A 363 -7.30 -6.66 -31.50
CA GLY A 363 -7.66 -7.63 -30.46
C GLY A 363 -6.61 -8.72 -30.21
N ILE A 364 -5.36 -8.53 -30.64
CA ILE A 364 -4.26 -9.46 -30.34
C ILE A 364 -3.63 -9.05 -29.01
N ARG A 365 -3.46 -10.02 -28.11
CA ARG A 365 -2.97 -9.83 -26.73
C ARG A 365 -1.86 -10.84 -26.45
N MET A 366 -0.64 -10.33 -26.30
CA MET A 366 0.55 -11.14 -26.06
C MET A 366 0.97 -11.03 -24.58
N ILE A 367 1.26 -12.16 -23.95
CA ILE A 367 1.91 -12.25 -22.64
C ILE A 367 3.30 -12.84 -22.88
N LEU A 368 4.32 -12.02 -22.69
CA LEU A 368 5.71 -12.33 -23.02
C LEU A 368 6.49 -12.57 -21.72
N VAL A 369 6.90 -13.81 -21.46
CA VAL A 369 7.57 -14.19 -20.22
C VAL A 369 9.07 -14.36 -20.47
N SER A 370 9.91 -13.91 -19.53
CA SER A 370 11.36 -14.15 -19.59
C SER A 370 11.93 -14.41 -18.20
N GLN A 371 12.82 -15.40 -18.08
CA GLN A 371 13.56 -15.69 -16.84
C GLN A 371 14.80 -14.82 -16.65
N THR A 372 15.39 -14.35 -17.75
CA THR A 372 16.57 -13.50 -17.67
C THR A 372 16.18 -12.13 -18.21
N PRO A 373 16.11 -11.10 -17.35
CA PRO A 373 15.85 -9.73 -17.79
C PRO A 373 17.10 -9.14 -18.50
N VAL A 374 17.78 -9.88 -19.37
CA VAL A 374 18.88 -9.28 -20.12
C VAL A 374 18.26 -8.27 -21.08
N ALA A 375 18.60 -7.00 -20.89
CA ALA A 375 18.28 -5.94 -21.83
C ALA A 375 18.79 -6.22 -23.25
N GLU A 376 19.71 -7.18 -23.40
CA GLU A 376 20.34 -7.61 -24.65
C GLU A 376 19.56 -8.70 -25.39
N GLN A 377 18.78 -9.55 -24.69
CA GLN A 377 18.08 -10.66 -25.34
C GLN A 377 16.78 -10.18 -26.01
N ILE A 378 16.01 -9.32 -25.35
CA ILE A 378 14.73 -8.82 -25.87
C ILE A 378 14.95 -7.45 -26.52
N PRO A 379 14.62 -7.29 -27.83
CA PRO A 379 14.77 -6.01 -28.52
C PRO A 379 14.12 -4.86 -27.75
N VAL A 380 14.85 -3.75 -27.62
CA VAL A 380 14.37 -2.53 -26.92
C VAL A 380 13.03 -2.07 -27.47
N THR A 381 12.84 -2.14 -28.79
CA THR A 381 11.59 -1.79 -29.47
C THR A 381 10.43 -2.68 -29.04
N LEU A 382 10.63 -3.99 -28.93
CA LEU A 382 9.58 -4.92 -28.48
C LEU A 382 9.19 -4.61 -27.02
N ARG A 383 10.19 -4.39 -26.15
CA ARG A 383 9.98 -4.07 -24.74
C ARG A 383 9.30 -2.71 -24.54
N ALA A 384 9.68 -1.69 -25.29
CA ALA A 384 9.07 -0.36 -25.24
C ALA A 384 7.59 -0.36 -25.62
N ASN A 385 7.17 -1.30 -26.48
CA ASN A 385 5.77 -1.48 -26.88
C ASN A 385 4.97 -2.39 -25.92
N CYS A 386 5.60 -2.97 -24.90
CA CYS A 386 4.91 -3.69 -23.84
C CYS A 386 4.52 -2.74 -22.71
N ALA A 387 3.42 -2.00 -22.91
CA ALA A 387 2.98 -0.98 -21.96
C ALA A 387 2.67 -1.56 -20.56
N THR A 388 2.10 -2.77 -20.50
CA THR A 388 1.85 -3.47 -19.24
C THR A 388 3.05 -4.31 -18.83
N THR A 389 3.48 -4.20 -17.58
CA THR A 389 4.60 -4.99 -17.03
C THR A 389 4.17 -5.67 -15.72
N ILE A 390 4.43 -6.97 -15.58
CA ILE A 390 4.25 -7.75 -14.34
C ILE A 390 5.63 -8.25 -13.92
N GLY A 391 6.38 -7.43 -13.20
CA GLY A 391 7.76 -7.72 -12.81
C GLY A 391 7.85 -8.49 -11.50
N PHE A 392 8.33 -9.73 -11.58
CA PHE A 392 8.73 -10.50 -10.39
C PHE A 392 10.10 -10.02 -9.90
N ARG A 393 10.69 -10.71 -8.90
CA ARG A 393 11.99 -10.30 -8.34
C ARG A 393 13.08 -10.18 -9.42
N LEU A 394 13.72 -9.02 -9.44
CA LEU A 394 14.80 -8.64 -10.37
C LEU A 394 15.98 -8.08 -9.56
N PRO A 395 16.94 -8.93 -9.12
CA PRO A 395 17.96 -8.53 -8.14
C PRO A 395 18.91 -7.44 -8.64
N GLU A 396 19.18 -7.42 -9.95
CA GLU A 396 20.10 -6.47 -10.57
C GLU A 396 19.46 -5.09 -10.74
N ASN A 397 20.18 -4.05 -10.27
CA ASN A 397 19.70 -2.68 -10.34
C ASN A 397 19.43 -2.20 -11.77
N ALA A 398 20.32 -2.53 -12.71
CA ALA A 398 20.19 -2.14 -14.12
C ALA A 398 18.92 -2.74 -14.77
N HIS A 399 18.54 -3.97 -14.41
CA HIS A 399 17.35 -4.63 -14.94
C HIS A 399 16.07 -4.02 -14.37
N ALA A 400 16.07 -3.74 -13.06
CA ALA A 400 14.95 -3.09 -12.38
C ALA A 400 14.72 -1.67 -12.93
N THR A 401 15.76 -0.84 -13.04
CA THR A 401 15.63 0.53 -13.53
C THR A 401 15.27 0.61 -15.01
N ALA A 402 15.78 -0.32 -15.84
CA ALA A 402 15.42 -0.39 -17.26
C ALA A 402 13.95 -0.74 -17.51
N LEU A 403 13.25 -1.29 -16.50
CA LEU A 403 11.83 -1.64 -16.60
C LEU A 403 10.94 -0.63 -15.88
N PHE A 404 11.29 -0.26 -14.64
CA PHE A 404 10.44 0.56 -13.78
C PHE A 404 10.88 2.02 -13.67
N GLY A 405 12.00 2.40 -14.30
CA GLY A 405 12.55 3.76 -14.25
C GLY A 405 13.32 4.01 -12.94
N GLN A 406 13.15 5.19 -12.36
CA GLN A 406 13.72 5.49 -11.05
C GLN A 406 13.01 4.67 -9.97
N LEU A 407 13.78 3.92 -9.18
CA LEU A 407 13.25 3.03 -8.15
C LEU A 407 12.99 3.80 -6.84
N ASP A 408 11.87 3.48 -6.21
CA ASP A 408 11.42 3.95 -4.90
C ASP A 408 10.77 2.80 -4.11
N SER A 409 10.18 3.11 -2.97
CA SER A 409 9.55 2.10 -2.09
C SER A 409 8.34 1.37 -2.70
N THR A 410 7.73 1.91 -3.77
CA THR A 410 6.50 1.40 -4.39
C THR A 410 6.75 0.57 -5.64
N ASN A 411 7.89 0.77 -6.31
CA ASN A 411 8.17 0.19 -7.62
C ASN A 411 9.51 -0.58 -7.69
N ASP A 412 10.16 -0.89 -6.56
CA ASP A 412 11.43 -1.63 -6.51
C ASP A 412 11.24 -3.17 -6.51
N PRO A 413 11.52 -3.87 -7.63
CA PRO A 413 11.37 -5.32 -7.70
C PRO A 413 12.55 -6.11 -7.09
N ARG A 414 13.63 -5.47 -6.62
CA ARG A 414 14.89 -6.16 -6.31
C ARG A 414 14.78 -7.14 -5.14
N LYS A 415 13.88 -6.86 -4.20
CA LYS A 415 13.72 -7.62 -2.95
C LYS A 415 12.33 -8.24 -2.78
N LEU A 416 11.58 -8.42 -3.87
CA LEU A 416 10.24 -9.01 -3.81
C LEU A 416 10.28 -10.47 -3.30
N PRO A 417 9.40 -10.84 -2.34
CA PRO A 417 9.18 -12.23 -1.95
C PRO A 417 8.69 -13.11 -3.11
N THR A 418 8.87 -14.42 -2.98
CA THR A 418 8.36 -15.39 -3.96
C THR A 418 6.84 -15.27 -4.12
N GLY A 419 6.38 -15.26 -5.36
CA GLY A 419 4.97 -15.10 -5.70
C GLY A 419 4.48 -13.65 -5.71
N GLN A 420 5.31 -12.69 -5.29
CA GLN A 420 5.01 -11.26 -5.46
C GLN A 420 5.52 -10.72 -6.78
N ALA A 421 4.78 -9.78 -7.33
CA ALA A 421 5.15 -9.01 -8.50
C ALA A 421 4.74 -7.55 -8.33
N ILE A 422 5.42 -6.67 -9.06
CA ILE A 422 4.99 -5.29 -9.28
C ILE A 422 4.29 -5.25 -10.64
N VAL A 423 3.04 -4.79 -10.64
CA VAL A 423 2.24 -4.58 -11.84
C VAL A 423 2.26 -3.09 -12.17
N ARG A 424 2.77 -2.74 -13.35
CA ARG A 424 2.60 -1.43 -13.97
C ARG A 424 1.59 -1.53 -15.10
N LEU A 425 0.48 -0.80 -14.98
CA LEU A 425 -0.55 -0.74 -16.01
C LEU A 425 -0.15 0.25 -17.11
N GLY A 426 -0.28 -0.18 -18.36
CA GLY A 426 0.18 0.60 -19.51
C GLY A 426 -0.59 1.90 -19.75
N ASP A 427 -1.90 1.91 -19.53
CA ASP A 427 -2.75 3.06 -19.84
C ASP A 427 -2.69 4.17 -18.78
N THR A 428 -2.62 3.77 -17.51
CA THR A 428 -2.69 4.72 -16.38
C THR A 428 -1.32 5.01 -15.77
N GLY A 429 -0.31 4.20 -16.08
CA GLY A 429 0.98 4.22 -15.38
C GLY A 429 0.89 3.77 -13.92
N GLN A 430 -0.29 3.35 -13.45
CA GLN A 430 -0.50 2.92 -12.07
C GLN A 430 0.40 1.73 -11.75
N VAL A 431 1.09 1.84 -10.62
CA VAL A 431 1.96 0.79 -10.07
C VAL A 431 1.29 0.21 -8.83
N MET A 432 1.30 -1.11 -8.72
CA MET A 432 0.84 -1.81 -7.52
C MET A 432 1.67 -3.08 -7.30
N THR A 433 1.87 -3.42 -6.04
CA THR A 433 2.50 -4.69 -5.66
C THR A 433 1.42 -5.71 -5.33
N VAL A 434 1.54 -6.91 -5.89
CA VAL A 434 0.54 -7.97 -5.80
C VAL A 434 1.19 -9.27 -5.37
N GLN A 435 0.45 -10.09 -4.62
CA GLN A 435 0.76 -11.50 -4.36
C GLN A 435 -0.10 -12.36 -5.28
N PHE A 436 0.53 -13.15 -6.15
CA PHE A 436 -0.20 -14.13 -6.96
C PHE A 436 -0.69 -15.28 -6.07
N PRO A 437 -1.95 -15.73 -6.25
CA PRO A 437 -2.39 -16.95 -5.62
C PRO A 437 -1.66 -18.15 -6.23
N PHE A 438 -1.50 -19.19 -5.43
CA PHE A 438 -0.88 -20.44 -5.81
C PHE A 438 -1.95 -21.48 -6.12
N ALA A 439 -1.84 -22.09 -7.29
CA ALA A 439 -2.58 -23.30 -7.62
C ALA A 439 -1.57 -24.42 -7.85
N PRO A 440 -1.74 -25.61 -7.26
CA PRO A 440 -0.97 -26.76 -7.67
C PRO A 440 -1.18 -26.99 -9.18
N LEU A 441 -0.12 -27.48 -9.83
CA LEU A 441 -0.20 -27.85 -11.23
C LEU A 441 -1.30 -28.90 -11.41
N TRP A 442 -2.31 -28.53 -12.19
CA TRP A 442 -3.39 -29.44 -12.55
C TRP A 442 -2.97 -30.17 -13.82
N ASN A 443 -3.06 -31.50 -13.79
CA ASN A 443 -2.98 -32.32 -14.99
C ASN A 443 -4.43 -32.58 -15.45
N PRO A 444 -4.87 -32.01 -16.59
CA PRO A 444 -6.16 -32.39 -17.16
C PRO A 444 -6.14 -33.88 -17.54
N PRO A 445 -7.32 -34.55 -17.51
CA PRO A 445 -7.45 -35.89 -18.05
C PRO A 445 -7.03 -35.90 -19.52
N GLN A 446 -6.16 -36.84 -19.91
CA GLN A 446 -5.77 -37.04 -21.29
C GLN A 446 -6.82 -37.88 -22.03
N PRO A 447 -6.91 -37.78 -23.37
CA PRO A 447 -7.73 -38.68 -24.17
C PRO A 447 -7.26 -40.14 -23.94
N GLY A 448 -8.03 -40.91 -23.17
CA GLY A 448 -7.69 -42.29 -22.78
C GLY A 448 -7.70 -42.58 -21.28
N ASP A 449 -7.72 -41.54 -20.42
CA ASP A 449 -7.77 -41.73 -18.95
C ASP A 449 -9.14 -42.17 -18.42
N ALA A 450 -10.14 -42.25 -19.30
CA ALA A 450 -11.44 -42.87 -19.02
C ALA A 450 -11.48 -44.27 -19.67
N SER A 451 -10.83 -45.24 -19.03
CA SER A 451 -11.01 -46.68 -19.25
C SER A 451 -11.14 -47.39 -17.92
#